data_AF-A0A943L5Z3-F1
#
_entry.id   AF-A0A943L5Z3-F1
#
_cell.length_a   1.000
_cell.length_b   1.000
_cell.length_c   1.000
_cell.angle_alpha   90.00
_cell.angle_beta   90.00
_cell.angle_gamma   90.00
#
_symmetry.space_group_name_H-M   'P 1'
#
loop_
_entity.id
_entity.type
_entity.pdbx_description
1 polymer ?
#
loop_
_entity_poly.entity_id
_entity_poly.type
_entity_poly.pdbx_seq_one_letter_code
_entity_poly.pdbx_strand_id
1 'polypeptide(L)'
;MDDYTYLTDLNWKSANSGWNSVNKDKAVSGNKLGLTNDDGQAVYYDKGIGTHATSTIIYDLTDKDYSYFTSFVGVNRAIYGSASSINFEVYVDGEKKFDSGVMNSGDAKNM
;
A
#
# COMPACT_ATOMS: atom_id res chain seq x y z
N MET A 1 -24.47 5.13 -3.63
CA MET A 1 -23.30 6.03 -3.51
C MET A 1 -22.42 5.31 -2.53
N ASP A 2 -21.25 4.88 -2.99
CA ASP A 2 -20.36 4.12 -2.12
C ASP A 2 -19.88 5.03 -1.00
N ASP A 3 -19.89 4.53 0.23
CA ASP A 3 -19.54 5.28 1.44
C ASP A 3 -18.03 5.27 1.71
N TYR A 4 -17.24 5.34 0.64
CA TYR A 4 -15.78 5.32 0.71
C TYR A 4 -15.16 6.17 -0.39
N THR A 5 -13.94 6.64 -0.12
CA THR A 5 -13.08 7.32 -1.10
C THR A 5 -11.75 6.59 -1.16
N TYR A 6 -11.26 6.24 -2.34
CA TYR A 6 -9.92 5.69 -2.45
C TYR A 6 -8.87 6.77 -2.18
N LEU A 7 -7.78 6.41 -1.51
CA LEU A 7 -6.64 7.32 -1.34
C LEU A 7 -6.09 7.82 -2.68
N THR A 8 -6.19 7.02 -3.74
CA THR A 8 -5.73 7.43 -5.08
C THR A 8 -6.60 8.50 -5.72
N ASP A 9 -7.83 8.70 -5.25
CA ASP A 9 -8.70 9.80 -5.69
C ASP A 9 -8.41 11.12 -4.94
N LEU A 10 -7.66 11.05 -3.83
CA LEU A 10 -7.19 12.20 -3.06
C LEU A 10 -5.78 12.61 -3.48
N ASN A 11 -5.41 13.85 -3.19
CA ASN A 11 -4.02 14.30 -3.33
C ASN A 11 -3.30 14.12 -1.99
N TRP A 12 -2.17 13.42 -2.01
CA TRP A 12 -1.28 13.39 -0.86
C TRP A 12 -0.66 14.77 -0.63
N LYS A 13 -0.35 15.09 0.62
CA LYS A 13 0.44 16.25 1.03
C LYS A 13 1.91 16.08 0.65
N SER A 14 2.44 14.86 0.83
CA SER A 14 3.77 14.47 0.38
C SER A 14 3.82 12.97 0.12
N ALA A 15 4.72 12.56 -0.77
CA ALA A 15 4.95 11.17 -1.11
C ALA A 15 6.39 11.00 -1.60
N ASN A 16 7.09 9.99 -1.10
CA ASN A 16 8.39 9.59 -1.63
C ASN A 16 8.45 8.08 -1.88
N SER A 17 9.34 7.67 -2.77
CA SER A 17 9.68 6.26 -3.01
C SER A 17 11.19 6.14 -3.13
N GLY A 18 11.76 5.04 -2.64
CA GLY A 18 13.20 4.76 -2.75
C GLY A 18 13.64 4.39 -4.16
N TRP A 19 12.70 3.93 -5.00
CA TRP A 19 12.92 3.63 -6.42
C TRP A 19 11.71 4.10 -7.23
N ASN A 20 11.95 4.78 -8.35
CA ASN A 20 10.93 5.44 -9.17
C ASN A 20 10.00 6.37 -8.35
N SER A 21 8.85 6.72 -8.92
CA SER A 21 7.83 7.55 -8.27
C SER A 21 6.74 6.69 -7.62
N VAL A 22 6.08 7.24 -6.60
CA VAL A 22 4.85 6.67 -6.05
C VAL A 22 3.76 6.73 -7.12
N ASN A 23 3.16 5.58 -7.41
CA ASN A 23 2.14 5.45 -8.45
C ASN A 23 0.76 5.23 -7.82
N LYS A 24 -0.23 5.92 -8.39
CA LYS A 24 -1.65 5.67 -8.12
C LYS A 24 -2.16 4.59 -9.07
N ASP A 25 -2.88 3.62 -8.52
CA ASP A 25 -3.59 2.52 -9.22
C ASP A 25 -2.67 1.61 -10.06
N LYS A 26 -1.35 1.65 -9.78
CA LYS A 26 -0.30 0.85 -10.43
C LYS A 26 0.81 0.55 -9.44
N ALA A 27 1.53 -0.54 -9.68
CA ALA A 27 2.75 -0.86 -8.96
C ALA A 27 3.85 0.19 -9.25
N VAL A 28 4.89 0.23 -8.42
CA VAL A 28 6.04 1.14 -8.62
C VAL A 28 6.80 0.90 -9.93
N SER A 29 6.67 -0.30 -10.51
CA SER A 29 7.18 -0.64 -11.85
C SER A 29 6.29 -0.15 -13.00
N GLY A 30 5.11 0.40 -12.73
CA GLY A 30 4.10 0.78 -13.72
C GLY A 30 3.15 -0.34 -14.15
N ASN A 31 3.38 -1.57 -13.68
CA ASN A 31 2.51 -2.73 -13.93
C ASN A 31 1.29 -2.77 -12.98
N LYS A 32 0.42 -3.77 -13.13
CA LYS A 32 -0.73 -3.98 -12.24
C LYS A 32 -0.32 -4.16 -10.78
N LEU A 33 -1.14 -3.66 -9.85
CA LEU A 33 -1.04 -4.01 -8.44
C LEU A 33 -1.49 -5.44 -8.26
N GLY A 34 -0.64 -6.26 -7.65
CA GLY A 34 -0.99 -7.63 -7.29
C GLY A 34 -0.34 -8.02 -5.99
N LEU A 35 -1.05 -8.82 -5.19
CA LEU A 35 -0.57 -9.39 -3.93
C LEU A 35 -0.79 -10.90 -3.95
N THR A 36 -0.16 -11.61 -3.00
CA THR A 36 -0.39 -13.04 -2.77
C THR A 36 -1.56 -13.19 -1.80
N ASN A 37 -2.54 -14.06 -2.10
CA ASN A 37 -3.60 -14.41 -1.14
C ASN A 37 -3.18 -15.55 -0.21
N ASP A 38 -4.07 -15.93 0.70
CA ASP A 38 -3.82 -16.94 1.72
C ASP A 38 -3.60 -18.36 1.14
N ASP A 39 -4.07 -18.59 -0.09
CA ASP A 39 -3.84 -19.82 -0.87
C ASP A 39 -2.54 -19.77 -1.72
N GLY A 40 -1.73 -18.71 -1.60
CA GLY A 40 -0.49 -18.53 -2.37
C GLY A 40 -0.69 -18.07 -3.82
N GLN A 41 -1.92 -17.74 -4.22
CA GLN A 41 -2.29 -17.30 -5.55
C GLN A 41 -2.19 -15.79 -5.73
N ALA A 42 -2.07 -15.34 -6.98
CA ALA A 42 -2.07 -13.92 -7.32
C ALA A 42 -3.48 -13.33 -7.26
N VAL A 43 -3.64 -12.19 -6.57
CA VAL A 43 -4.84 -11.35 -6.62
C VAL A 43 -4.44 -9.96 -7.09
N TYR A 44 -5.18 -9.41 -8.05
CA TYR A 44 -4.90 -8.10 -8.64
C TYR A 44 -5.93 -7.06 -8.21
N TYR A 45 -5.48 -5.81 -8.10
CA TYR A 45 -6.28 -4.67 -7.63
C TYR A 45 -6.27 -3.55 -8.67
N ASP A 46 -7.45 -3.01 -8.95
CA ASP A 46 -7.61 -1.85 -9.85
C ASP A 46 -7.31 -0.53 -9.14
N LYS A 47 -7.43 -0.50 -7.81
CA LYS A 47 -7.19 0.69 -6.97
C LYS A 47 -6.15 0.38 -5.89
N GLY A 48 -5.23 1.31 -5.68
CA GLY A 48 -4.21 1.20 -4.63
C GLY A 48 -2.93 1.97 -4.94
N ILE A 49 -1.97 1.93 -4.01
CA ILE A 49 -0.74 2.71 -4.12
C ILE A 49 0.45 1.76 -4.33
N GLY A 50 1.23 2.01 -5.38
CA GLY A 50 2.50 1.33 -5.63
C GLY A 50 3.68 2.21 -5.25
N THR A 51 4.57 1.70 -4.40
CA THR A 51 5.79 2.38 -3.96
C THR A 51 6.94 1.38 -3.78
N HIS A 52 8.14 1.88 -3.49
CA HIS A 52 9.30 1.09 -3.11
C HIS A 52 9.93 1.64 -1.82
N ALA A 53 10.29 0.75 -0.90
CA ALA A 53 10.96 1.13 0.34
C ALA A 53 12.33 1.81 0.09
N THR A 54 12.77 2.76 0.92
CA THR A 54 11.99 3.41 1.99
C THR A 54 11.03 4.45 1.41
N SER A 55 9.78 4.42 1.85
CA SER A 55 8.69 5.25 1.32
C SER A 55 7.80 5.76 2.46
N THR A 56 7.47 7.04 2.43
CA THR A 56 6.49 7.69 3.30
C THR A 56 5.51 8.47 2.44
N ILE A 57 4.22 8.29 2.69
CA ILE A 57 3.13 8.96 1.97
C ILE A 57 2.19 9.55 3.01
N ILE A 58 1.98 10.85 2.95
CA ILE A 58 1.21 11.62 3.94
C ILE A 58 -0.01 12.20 3.25
N TYR A 59 -1.20 11.90 3.79
CA TYR A 59 -2.45 12.57 3.43
C TYR A 59 -2.86 13.53 4.55
N ASP A 60 -3.32 14.71 4.17
CA ASP A 60 -3.98 15.63 5.10
C ASP A 60 -5.48 15.36 5.02
N LEU A 61 -6.06 14.89 6.11
CA LEU A 61 -7.48 14.53 6.21
C LEU A 61 -8.23 15.42 7.20
N THR A 62 -7.64 16.54 7.62
CA THR A 62 -8.19 17.43 8.66
C THR A 62 -9.59 17.95 8.34
N ASP A 63 -9.91 18.12 7.05
CA ASP A 63 -11.21 18.59 6.56
C ASP A 63 -12.13 17.45 6.09
N LYS A 64 -11.79 16.19 6.41
CA LYS A 64 -12.52 14.99 6.00
C LYS A 64 -13.09 14.28 7.21
N ASP A 65 -14.28 13.72 7.04
CA ASP A 65 -15.00 13.00 8.09
C ASP A 65 -14.97 11.49 7.82
N TYR A 66 -13.76 10.90 7.81
CA TYR A 66 -13.57 9.45 7.62
C TYR A 66 -13.44 8.75 8.96
N SER A 67 -14.18 7.65 9.16
CA SER A 67 -14.09 6.84 10.38
C SER A 67 -13.05 5.72 10.31
N TYR A 68 -12.72 5.25 9.09
CA TYR A 68 -11.87 4.08 8.89
C TYR A 68 -10.87 4.29 7.77
N PHE A 69 -9.68 3.71 7.95
CA PHE A 69 -8.75 3.41 6.88
C PHE A 69 -8.67 1.89 6.71
N THR A 70 -8.81 1.41 5.48
CA THR A 70 -8.73 -0.02 5.15
C THR A 70 -7.85 -0.20 3.92
N SER A 71 -6.94 -1.16 3.96
CA SER A 71 -6.12 -1.55 2.81
C SER A 71 -5.68 -2.99 2.96
N PHE A 72 -5.32 -3.63 1.85
CA PHE A 72 -4.40 -4.77 1.90
C PHE A 72 -2.98 -4.25 1.70
N VAL A 73 -2.01 -4.87 2.38
CA VAL A 73 -0.58 -4.59 2.24
C VAL A 73 0.19 -5.86 1.91
N GLY A 74 1.33 -5.71 1.24
CA GLY A 74 2.22 -6.82 0.92
C GLY A 74 3.21 -6.51 -0.18
N VAL A 75 4.14 -7.43 -0.40
CA VAL A 75 5.10 -7.34 -1.50
C VAL A 75 4.38 -7.57 -2.83
N ASN A 76 4.64 -6.71 -3.81
CA ASN A 76 3.97 -6.81 -5.10
C ASN A 76 4.27 -8.17 -5.77
N ARG A 77 3.22 -8.83 -6.26
CA ARG A 77 3.25 -10.17 -6.84
C ARG A 77 4.25 -10.32 -7.99
N ALA A 78 4.59 -9.24 -8.70
CA ALA A 78 5.56 -9.27 -9.79
C ALA A 78 6.97 -9.73 -9.38
N ILE A 79 7.31 -9.67 -8.09
CA ILE A 79 8.61 -10.10 -7.56
C ILE A 79 8.50 -11.28 -6.58
N TYR A 80 7.43 -12.09 -6.70
CA TYR A 80 7.24 -13.30 -5.90
C TYR A 80 8.44 -14.25 -6.01
N GLY A 81 8.93 -14.76 -4.87
CA GLY A 81 10.10 -15.64 -4.80
C GLY A 81 11.46 -14.92 -4.78
N SER A 82 11.47 -13.59 -4.82
CA SER A 82 12.69 -12.79 -4.62
C SER A 82 13.07 -12.69 -3.14
N ALA A 83 14.31 -12.27 -2.86
CA ALA A 83 14.79 -11.98 -1.50
C ALA A 83 14.27 -10.64 -0.92
N SER A 84 13.13 -10.15 -1.40
CA SER A 84 12.53 -8.89 -0.93
C SER A 84 11.95 -9.05 0.48
N SER A 85 12.15 -8.02 1.31
CA SER A 85 11.67 -7.93 2.68
C SER A 85 11.33 -6.46 2.99
N ILE A 86 10.11 -6.19 3.45
CA ILE A 86 9.60 -4.85 3.76
C ILE A 86 8.71 -4.88 5.01
N ASN A 87 8.48 -3.73 5.63
CA ASN A 87 7.48 -3.53 6.68
C ASN A 87 6.52 -2.40 6.27
N PHE A 88 5.23 -2.55 6.54
CA PHE A 88 4.22 -1.52 6.38
C PHE A 88 3.77 -1.03 7.75
N GLU A 89 3.81 0.29 7.94
CA GLU A 89 3.30 0.94 9.14
C GLU A 89 2.27 2.01 8.75
N VAL A 90 1.22 2.15 9.56
CA VAL A 90 0.21 3.21 9.40
C VAL A 90 0.22 4.07 10.66
N TYR A 91 0.31 5.38 10.47
CA TYR A 91 0.27 6.36 11.53
C TYR A 91 -0.96 7.27 11.37
N VAL A 92 -1.62 7.56 12.48
CA VAL A 92 -2.69 8.55 12.56
C VAL A 92 -2.23 9.62 13.55
N ASP A 93 -2.11 10.86 13.08
CA ASP A 93 -1.65 12.00 13.88
C ASP A 93 -0.33 11.76 14.63
N GLY A 94 0.59 11.03 13.99
CA GLY A 94 1.90 10.68 14.54
C GLY A 94 1.91 9.45 15.44
N GLU A 95 0.75 8.85 15.76
CA GLU A 95 0.66 7.62 16.52
C GLU A 95 0.56 6.39 15.61
N LYS A 96 1.42 5.38 15.83
CA LYS A 96 1.36 4.12 15.07
C LYS A 96 0.08 3.36 15.43
N LYS A 97 -0.72 3.02 14.43
CA LYS A 97 -1.97 2.24 14.57
C LYS A 97 -1.89 0.86 13.92
N PHE A 98 -0.97 0.67 12.98
CA PHE A 98 -0.73 -0.62 12.33
C PHE A 98 0.76 -0.82 12.08
N ASP A 99 1.20 -2.08 12.19
CA ASP A 99 2.53 -2.57 11.87
C ASP A 99 2.35 -3.99 11.33
N SER A 100 2.71 -4.23 10.08
CA SER A 100 2.58 -5.57 9.50
C SER A 100 3.60 -6.56 10.06
N GLY A 101 4.65 -6.05 10.71
CA GLY A 101 5.90 -6.77 10.85
C GLY A 101 6.58 -6.96 9.49
N VAL A 102 7.66 -7.75 9.48
CA VAL A 102 8.38 -8.05 8.24
C VAL A 102 7.53 -8.93 7.34
N MET A 103 7.36 -8.49 6.09
CA MET A 103 6.74 -9.23 5.00
C MET A 103 7.76 -9.49 3.90
N ASN A 104 7.85 -10.74 3.46
CA ASN A 104 8.69 -11.20 2.37
C ASN A 104 7.89 -11.40 1.09
N SER A 105 8.56 -11.62 -0.04
CA SER A 105 7.92 -11.74 -1.35
C SER A 105 6.91 -12.89 -1.48
N GLY A 106 7.02 -13.90 -0.63
CA GLY A 106 6.15 -15.08 -0.60
C GLY A 106 4.94 -14.95 0.34
N ASP A 107 4.95 -13.97 1.23
CA ASP A 107 3.96 -13.88 2.30
C ASP A 107 2.60 -13.44 1.76
N ALA A 108 1.53 -13.96 2.35
CA ALA A 108 0.17 -13.55 2.03
C ALA A 108 -0.05 -12.07 2.42
N LYS A 109 -0.94 -11.40 1.69
CA LYS A 109 -1.38 -10.03 1.99
C LYS A 109 -1.87 -9.93 3.45
N ASN A 110 -1.60 -8.80 4.09
CA ASN A 110 -2.16 -8.47 5.41
C ASN A 110 -3.25 -7.39 5.26
N MET A 111 -4.23 -7.35 6.16
CA MET A 111 -5.30 -6.34 6.21
C MET A 111 -5.14 -5.48 7.47
#